data_AF-A0A3P9HB27-F1
#
_entry.id   AF-A0A3P9HB27-F1
#
_cell.length_a   1.000
_cell.length_b   1.000
_cell.length_c   1.000
_cell.angle_alpha   90.00
_cell.angle_beta   90.00
_cell.angle_gamma   90.00
#
_symmetry.space_group_name_H-M   'P 1'
#
loop_
_entity.id
_entity.type
_entity.pdbx_description
1 polymer ?
#
loop_
_entity_poly.entity_id
_entity_poly.type
_entity_poly.pdbx_seq_one_letter_code
_entity_poly.pdbx_strand_id
1 'polypeptide(L)'
;MGKGQHQMQTKTELLKKYNGINKFKQEKLGQTRFLQSRNLNCVALCEVITSKDLQKHGNIWVCPVSDHVCTRFLFVYENGQVGDMHINTQEAQIQKEILQVFDSKPR
;
A
#
# COMPACT_ATOMS: atom_id res chain seq x y z
N MET A 1 -37.58 -10.07 -0.52
CA MET A 1 -36.47 -10.85 0.08
C MET A 1 -35.67 -11.54 -1.02
N GLY A 2 -34.69 -10.85 -1.62
CA GLY A 2 -33.85 -11.44 -2.66
C GLY A 2 -32.58 -12.04 -2.05
N LYS A 3 -32.46 -13.37 -2.05
CA LYS A 3 -31.22 -14.06 -1.67
C LYS A 3 -30.36 -14.23 -2.93
N GLY A 4 -29.51 -13.25 -3.22
CA GLY A 4 -28.45 -13.40 -4.22
C GLY A 4 -27.38 -14.35 -3.70
N GLN A 5 -27.31 -15.58 -4.21
CA GLN A 5 -26.19 -16.46 -3.93
C GLN A 5 -25.00 -16.02 -4.78
N HIS A 6 -24.09 -15.24 -4.19
CA HIS A 6 -22.79 -15.00 -4.79
C HIS A 6 -21.93 -16.24 -4.59
N GLN A 7 -21.77 -17.04 -5.65
CA GLN A 7 -20.82 -18.15 -5.64
C GLN A 7 -19.40 -17.58 -5.63
N MET A 8 -18.70 -17.75 -4.50
CA MET A 8 -17.29 -17.39 -4.37
C MET A 8 -16.48 -18.23 -5.36
N GLN A 9 -15.82 -17.57 -6.31
CA GLN A 9 -14.92 -18.24 -7.25
C GLN A 9 -13.79 -18.92 -6.50
N THR A 10 -13.51 -20.15 -6.90
CA THR A 10 -12.49 -20.98 -6.26
C THR A 10 -11.11 -20.37 -6.46
N LYS A 11 -10.21 -20.54 -5.49
CA LYS A 11 -8.80 -20.08 -5.55
C LYS A 11 -8.14 -20.40 -6.91
N THR A 12 -8.43 -21.58 -7.44
CA THR A 12 -7.92 -22.09 -8.73
C THR A 12 -8.40 -21.29 -9.94
N GLU A 13 -9.64 -20.79 -9.91
CA GLU A 13 -10.25 -20.02 -10.99
C GLU A 13 -9.74 -18.58 -11.00
N LEU A 14 -9.58 -17.99 -9.80
CA LEU A 14 -8.95 -16.68 -9.63
C LEU A 14 -7.50 -16.70 -10.15
N LEU A 15 -6.71 -17.72 -9.79
CA LEU A 15 -5.32 -17.89 -10.25
C LEU A 15 -5.22 -17.89 -11.79
N LYS A 16 -6.10 -18.61 -12.49
CA LYS A 16 -6.12 -18.62 -13.96
C LYS A 16 -6.40 -17.23 -14.55
N LYS A 17 -7.31 -16.47 -13.95
CA LYS A 17 -7.71 -15.12 -14.41
C LYS A 17 -6.58 -14.10 -14.23
N TYR A 18 -5.85 -14.15 -13.11
CA TYR A 18 -4.74 -13.23 -12.81
C TYR A 18 -3.46 -13.53 -13.60
N ASN A 19 -3.23 -14.78 -13.99
CA ASN A 19 -2.04 -15.20 -14.75
C ASN A 19 -2.02 -14.69 -16.21
N GLY A 20 -3.16 -14.32 -16.78
CA GLY A 20 -3.24 -13.78 -18.16
C GLY A 20 -2.77 -12.32 -18.28
N ILE A 21 -2.81 -11.55 -17.20
CA ILE A 21 -2.62 -10.09 -17.21
C ILE A 21 -1.14 -9.70 -17.02
N ASN A 22 -0.31 -10.61 -16.48
CA ASN A 22 1.07 -10.30 -16.06
C ASN A 22 2.13 -10.81 -17.05
N LYS A 23 2.01 -10.50 -18.35
CA LYS A 23 3.15 -10.62 -19.29
C LYS A 23 3.96 -9.32 -19.31
N PHE A 24 4.69 -9.06 -18.24
CA PHE A 24 5.89 -8.21 -18.29
C PHE A 24 7.10 -9.03 -17.82
N LYS A 25 8.21 -8.81 -18.53
CA LYS A 25 9.36 -9.72 -18.67
C LYS A 25 10.07 -10.06 -17.35
N GLN A 26 10.17 -11.37 -17.11
CA GLN A 26 11.34 -12.15 -16.70
C GLN A 26 12.22 -11.62 -15.54
N GLU A 27 11.91 -12.07 -14.32
CA GLU A 27 12.91 -12.36 -13.29
C GLU A 27 12.84 -13.86 -12.92
N LYS A 28 13.99 -14.40 -12.50
CA LYS A 28 14.36 -15.83 -12.46
C LYS A 28 13.25 -16.84 -12.11
N LEU A 29 13.23 -17.92 -12.89
CA LEU A 29 12.45 -19.15 -12.70
C LEU A 29 12.56 -19.66 -11.25
N GLY A 30 11.44 -19.67 -10.52
CA GLY A 30 11.23 -20.53 -9.36
C GLY A 30 10.84 -19.85 -8.05
N GLN A 31 11.01 -18.53 -7.90
CA GLN A 31 10.63 -17.88 -6.66
C GLN A 31 9.16 -17.42 -6.73
N THR A 32 8.32 -18.09 -5.95
CA THR A 32 6.95 -17.66 -5.71
C THR A 32 6.94 -16.16 -5.37
N ARG A 33 6.08 -15.38 -6.01
CA ARG A 33 5.85 -13.95 -5.70
C ARG A 33 5.11 -13.76 -4.36
N PHE A 34 5.27 -14.72 -3.45
CA PHE A 34 4.67 -14.72 -2.13
C PHE A 34 5.78 -14.46 -1.13
N LEU A 35 5.49 -13.59 -0.18
CA LEU A 35 6.34 -13.35 0.98
C LEU A 35 6.57 -14.71 1.67
N GLN A 36 7.83 -15.05 1.89
CA GLN A 36 8.28 -16.32 2.45
C GLN A 36 8.47 -16.23 3.97
N SER A 37 8.75 -15.02 4.48
CA SER A 37 8.95 -14.76 5.90
C SER A 37 7.63 -14.70 6.66
N ARG A 38 7.66 -15.18 7.90
CA ARG A 38 6.58 -14.96 8.88
C ARG A 38 6.71 -13.62 9.59
N ASN A 39 7.87 -12.97 9.49
CA ASN A 39 8.13 -11.66 10.09
C ASN A 39 7.96 -10.58 9.01
N LEU A 40 6.80 -9.93 9.04
CA LEU A 40 6.40 -8.94 8.06
C LEU A 40 6.13 -7.60 8.75
N ASN A 41 6.69 -6.54 8.19
CA ASN A 41 6.33 -5.18 8.54
C ASN A 41 5.41 -4.62 7.47
N CYS A 42 4.30 -4.02 7.88
CA CYS A 42 3.32 -3.47 6.96
C CYS A 42 3.11 -1.98 7.25
N VAL A 43 3.26 -1.15 6.22
CA VAL A 43 2.93 0.27 6.27
C VAL A 43 1.73 0.52 5.37
N ALA A 44 0.65 1.04 5.96
CA ALA A 44 -0.55 1.41 5.23
C ALA A 44 -0.47 2.87 4.78
N LEU A 45 -0.71 3.12 3.49
CA LEU A 45 -0.97 4.46 2.99
C LEU A 45 -2.49 4.64 2.93
N CYS A 46 -2.97 5.56 3.74
CA CYS A 46 -4.39 5.86 3.87
C CYS A 46 -4.71 7.22 3.28
N GLU A 47 -5.87 7.32 2.64
CA GLU A 47 -6.53 8.58 2.38
C GLU A 47 -7.45 8.89 3.58
N VAL A 48 -7.38 10.13 4.05
CA VAL A 48 -8.12 10.57 5.23
C VAL A 48 -8.96 11.79 4.87
N ILE A 49 -10.26 11.73 5.15
CA ILE A 49 -11.17 12.85 4.92
C ILE A 49 -10.88 13.95 5.93
N THR A 50 -10.69 15.17 5.45
CA THR A 50 -10.57 16.35 6.32
C THR A 50 -11.95 16.67 6.90
N SER A 51 -12.05 16.68 8.23
CA SER A 51 -13.30 16.96 8.95
C SER A 51 -13.00 17.65 10.28
N LYS A 52 -14.04 18.20 10.93
CA LYS A 52 -13.90 18.83 12.26
C LYS A 52 -13.41 17.86 13.35
N ASP A 53 -13.60 16.56 13.13
CA ASP A 53 -13.24 15.51 14.09
C ASP A 53 -11.78 15.04 13.91
N LEU A 54 -11.10 15.46 12.83
CA LEU A 54 -9.70 15.15 12.57
C LEU A 54 -8.80 16.04 13.46
N GLN A 55 -8.05 15.42 14.35
CA GLN A 55 -7.20 16.11 15.33
C GLN A 55 -5.71 15.91 15.00
N LYS A 56 -4.88 16.93 15.30
CA LYS A 56 -3.43 16.88 15.11
C LYS A 56 -2.70 17.13 16.43
N HIS A 57 -1.76 16.28 16.78
CA HIS A 57 -0.83 16.47 17.89
C HIS A 57 0.61 16.22 17.42
N GLY A 58 1.43 17.29 17.36
CA GLY A 58 2.76 17.22 16.77
C GLY A 58 2.69 16.73 15.31
N ASN A 59 3.31 15.57 15.04
CA ASN A 59 3.33 14.92 13.73
C ASN A 59 2.28 13.82 13.56
N ILE A 60 1.44 13.59 14.58
CA ILE A 60 0.47 12.51 14.61
C ILE A 60 -0.92 13.09 14.40
N TRP A 61 -1.65 12.49 13.46
CA TRP A 61 -3.06 12.77 13.22
C TRP A 61 -3.92 11.68 13.82
N VAL A 62 -5.02 12.05 14.47
CA VAL A 62 -5.99 11.15 15.08
C VAL A 62 -7.34 11.38 14.41
N CYS A 63 -7.85 10.35 13.74
CA CYS A 63 -9.19 10.35 13.12
C CYS A 63 -10.07 9.35 13.88
N PRO A 64 -11.00 9.81 14.74
CA PRO A 64 -11.82 8.92 15.56
C PRO A 64 -12.94 8.23 14.77
N VAL A 65 -13.32 8.77 13.61
CA VAL A 65 -14.36 8.21 12.74
C VAL A 65 -13.71 7.25 11.74
N SER A 66 -14.02 5.95 11.84
CA SER A 66 -13.43 4.93 10.97
C SER A 66 -13.73 5.14 9.49
N ASP A 67 -14.95 5.59 9.18
CA ASP A 67 -15.43 5.76 7.81
C ASP A 67 -14.74 6.92 7.08
N HIS A 68 -13.98 7.75 7.80
CA HIS A 68 -13.18 8.83 7.24
C HIS A 68 -11.78 8.38 6.81
N VAL A 69 -11.41 7.11 7.01
CA VAL A 69 -10.09 6.56 6.66
C VAL A 69 -10.25 5.43 5.65
N CYS A 70 -9.60 5.55 4.50
CA CYS A 70 -9.57 4.51 3.47
C CYS A 70 -8.13 4.09 3.19
N THR A 71 -7.79 2.83 3.40
CA THR A 71 -6.48 2.28 3.00
C THR A 71 -6.42 2.16 1.48
N ARG A 72 -5.49 2.88 0.85
CA ARG A 72 -5.26 2.82 -0.60
C ARG A 72 -4.20 1.79 -0.98
N PHE A 73 -3.13 1.74 -0.20
CA PHE A 73 -2.01 0.82 -0.45
C PHE A 73 -1.50 0.20 0.84
N LEU A 74 -0.96 -1.01 0.71
CA LEU A 74 -0.18 -1.69 1.75
C LEU A 74 1.23 -1.93 1.20
N PHE A 75 2.23 -1.37 1.86
CA PHE A 75 3.63 -1.65 1.61
C PHE A 75 4.08 -2.71 2.60
N VAL A 76 4.40 -3.91 2.12
CA VAL A 76 4.77 -5.05 2.97
C VAL A 76 6.23 -5.38 2.76
N TYR A 77 6.98 -5.39 3.85
CA TYR A 77 8.42 -5.62 3.91
C TYR A 77 8.71 -6.90 4.70
N GLU A 78 9.64 -7.72 4.21
CA GLU A 78 10.07 -8.93 4.91
C GLU A 78 11.27 -8.64 5.82
N ASN A 79 11.33 -9.36 6.95
CA ASN A 79 12.50 -9.41 7.83
C ASN A 79 12.97 -8.03 8.32
N GLY A 80 12.03 -7.10 8.50
CA GLY A 80 12.37 -5.77 9.00
C GLY A 80 13.08 -4.86 8.00
N GLN A 81 13.15 -5.22 6.72
CA GLN A 81 13.69 -4.34 5.66
C GLN A 81 12.72 -3.19 5.35
N VAL A 82 12.49 -2.34 6.34
CA VAL A 82 11.86 -1.04 6.15
C VAL A 82 13.00 -0.06 5.87
N GLY A 83 12.78 0.94 5.03
CA GLY A 83 13.80 1.94 4.67
C GLY A 83 14.47 2.61 5.88
N ASP A 84 15.45 3.47 5.64
CA ASP A 84 16.21 4.10 6.73
C ASP A 84 15.29 4.87 7.70
N MET A 85 15.28 4.43 8.95
CA MET A 85 14.45 4.97 10.04
C MET A 85 14.75 6.44 10.34
N HIS A 86 15.93 6.93 9.95
CA HIS A 86 16.34 8.32 10.16
C HIS A 86 15.83 9.26 9.07
N ILE A 87 15.22 8.76 8.00
CA ILE A 87 14.65 9.61 6.95
C ILE A 87 13.39 10.29 7.50
N ASN A 88 13.47 11.62 7.63
CA ASN A 88 12.33 12.45 7.95
C ASN A 88 11.87 13.19 6.68
N THR A 89 10.73 12.80 6.14
CA THR A 89 10.13 13.42 4.94
C THR A 89 9.67 14.86 5.15
N GLN A 90 9.74 15.38 6.39
CA GLN A 90 9.49 16.79 6.69
C GLN A 90 10.74 17.67 6.51
N GLU A 91 11.93 17.09 6.36
CA GLU A 91 13.16 17.85 6.12
C GLU A 91 13.13 18.52 4.75
N ALA A 92 13.54 19.78 4.69
CA ALA A 92 13.43 20.60 3.49
C ALA A 92 14.15 20.00 2.27
N GLN A 93 15.30 19.35 2.48
CA GLN A 93 16.04 18.69 1.39
C GLN A 93 15.24 17.52 0.81
N ILE A 94 14.74 16.63 1.67
CA ILE A 94 13.95 15.47 1.26
C ILE A 94 12.64 15.91 0.60
N GLN A 95 11.97 16.93 1.15
CA GLN A 95 10.77 17.52 0.53
C GLN A 95 11.05 18.05 -0.87
N LYS A 96 12.18 18.74 -1.06
CA LYS A 96 12.57 19.26 -2.38
C LYS A 96 12.77 18.15 -3.39
N GLU A 97 13.46 17.07 -3.01
CA GLU A 97 13.66 15.90 -3.86
C GLU A 97 12.32 15.24 -4.22
N ILE A 98 11.42 15.07 -3.24
CA ILE A 98 10.08 14.53 -3.45
C ILE A 98 9.29 15.38 -4.46
N LEU A 99 9.26 16.70 -4.28
CA LEU A 99 8.55 17.62 -5.17
C LEU A 99 9.12 17.61 -6.59
N GLN A 100 10.45 17.53 -6.73
CA GLN A 100 11.11 17.43 -8.04
C GLN A 100 10.66 16.18 -8.82
N VAL A 101 10.46 15.05 -8.14
CA VAL A 101 9.95 13.83 -8.78
C VAL A 101 8.49 14.00 -9.20
N PHE A 102 7.65 14.64 -8.37
CA PHE A 102 6.25 14.91 -8.73
C PHE A 102 6.11 15.87 -9.93
N ASP A 103 6.97 16.89 -10.02
CA ASP A 103 6.96 17.85 -11.11
C ASP A 103 7.64 17.33 -12.39
N SER A 104 8.45 16.27 -12.28
CA SER A 104 9.03 15.62 -13.44
C SER A 104 7.93 14.93 -14.25
N LYS A 105 7.59 15.50 -15.41
CA LYS A 105 6.66 14.85 -16.36
C LYS A 105 7.16 13.44 -16.67
N PRO A 106 6.26 12.43 -16.71
CA PRO A 106 6.65 11.10 -17.18
C PRO A 106 7.20 11.23 -18.60
N ARG A 107 8.38 10.65 -18.83
CA ARG A 107 8.97 10.54 -20.19
C ARG A 107 8.14 9.62 -21.06
#